data_AF-A0A3A9EXN1-F1
#
_entry.id   AF-A0A3A9EXN1-F1
#
_cell.length_a   1.000
_cell.length_b   1.000
_cell.length_c   1.000
_cell.angle_alpha   90.00
_cell.angle_beta   90.00
_cell.angle_gamma   90.00
#
_symmetry.space_group_name_H-M   'P 1'
#
loop_
_entity.id
_entity.type
_entity.pdbx_description
1 polymer ?
#
loop_
_entity_poly.entity_id
_entity_poly.type
_entity_poly.pdbx_seq_one_letter_code
_entity_poly.pdbx_strand_id
1 'polypeptide(L)'
;MDSGYLANEVYRFTEERTHRRIFAIKGRGGQGIPFISNPSKNNRVQTPLFVLGVDAGKSLLFQRLKHRTKGPNYCHFPLNEEAGYDEQYFKGLTNEQMVVRHRKGRPVIVWEIKDNKYKRNEPLDLRNYATAALEIANPVLQKEQAAQKQPPRRRGWRQISRGF
;
A
#
# COMPACT_ATOMS: atom_id res chain seq x y z
N MET A 1 11.73 -0.70 9.93
CA MET A 1 12.13 -1.03 11.31
C MET A 1 11.51 -0.01 12.22
N ASP A 2 10.62 -0.42 13.13
CA ASP A 2 10.03 0.49 14.11
C ASP A 2 11.13 0.99 15.06
N SER A 3 11.24 2.31 15.17
CA SER A 3 12.42 2.99 15.69
C SER A 3 12.28 3.37 17.17
N GLY A 4 11.30 2.81 17.90
CA GLY A 4 10.94 3.25 19.25
C GLY A 4 12.12 3.34 20.22
N TYR A 5 13.04 2.38 20.20
CA TYR A 5 14.19 2.34 21.12
C TYR A 5 15.55 2.60 20.42
N LEU A 6 15.65 2.37 19.10
CA LEU A 6 16.91 2.43 18.34
C LEU A 6 16.90 3.48 17.21
N ALA A 7 16.08 4.52 17.31
CA ALA A 7 15.97 5.55 16.28
C ALA A 7 17.31 6.15 15.86
N ASN A 8 18.20 6.43 16.83
CA ASN A 8 19.51 6.99 16.53
C ASN A 8 20.38 6.02 15.71
N GLU A 9 20.29 4.71 15.95
CA GLU A 9 21.03 3.71 15.18
C GLU A 9 20.48 3.58 13.77
N VAL A 10 19.14 3.56 13.62
CA VAL A 10 18.48 3.58 12.31
C VAL A 10 18.89 4.82 11.53
N TYR A 11 18.97 5.98 12.18
CA TYR A 11 19.37 7.22 11.52
C TYR A 11 20.83 7.19 11.07
N ARG A 12 21.76 6.72 11.91
CA ARG A 12 23.17 6.55 11.52
C ARG A 12 23.33 5.54 10.39
N PHE A 13 22.65 4.40 10.46
CA PHE A 13 22.69 3.37 9.44
C PHE A 13 22.23 3.90 8.07
N THR A 14 21.14 4.68 8.07
CA THR A 14 20.54 5.21 6.84
C THR A 14 21.32 6.39 6.27
N GLU A 15 21.92 7.24 7.10
CA GLU A 15 22.65 8.44 6.68
C GLU A 15 23.77 8.11 5.68
N GLU A 16 24.66 7.19 6.04
CA GLU A 16 25.77 6.71 5.20
C GLU A 16 25.30 6.08 3.88
N ARG A 17 24.05 5.60 3.84
CA ARG A 17 23.47 4.79 2.74
C ARG A 17 22.41 5.54 1.94
N THR A 18 22.22 6.82 2.20
CA THR A 18 21.28 7.69 1.47
C THR A 18 21.54 7.67 -0.04
N HIS A 19 22.81 7.62 -0.45
CA HIS A 19 23.22 7.51 -1.86
C HIS A 19 22.68 6.24 -2.56
N ARG A 20 22.39 5.17 -1.80
CA ARG A 20 21.80 3.92 -2.29
C ARG A 20 20.27 3.91 -2.22
N ARG A 21 19.64 5.06 -1.95
CA ARG A 21 18.20 5.21 -1.72
C ARG A 21 17.67 4.41 -0.52
N ILE A 22 18.50 4.25 0.52
CA ILE A 22 18.09 3.67 1.79
C ILE A 22 17.75 4.82 2.73
N PHE A 23 16.50 4.89 3.17
CA PHE A 23 15.98 6.02 3.96
C PHE A 23 15.34 5.56 5.26
N ALA A 24 15.38 6.43 6.27
CA ALA A 24 14.61 6.24 7.49
C ALA A 24 13.14 6.63 7.26
N ILE A 25 12.23 5.82 7.79
CA ILE A 25 10.79 6.10 7.78
C ILE A 25 10.25 6.10 9.21
N LYS A 26 9.23 6.92 9.46
CA LYS A 26 8.49 6.93 10.72
C LYS A 26 6.99 7.02 10.44
N GLY A 27 6.23 6.06 10.95
CA GLY A 27 4.77 6.12 10.92
C GLY A 27 4.24 7.20 11.86
N ARG A 28 3.25 7.97 11.40
CA ARG A 28 2.48 8.92 12.20
C ARG A 28 1.00 8.66 11.98
N GLY A 29 0.30 8.22 13.02
CA GLY A 29 -1.16 8.12 13.03
C GLY A 29 -1.80 9.49 13.30
N GLY A 30 -3.07 9.63 12.91
CA GLY A 30 -3.85 10.83 13.10
C GLY A 30 -4.50 11.34 11.81
N GLN A 31 -5.65 12.00 12.00
CA GLN A 31 -6.40 12.61 10.91
C GLN A 31 -5.64 13.82 10.34
N GLY A 32 -5.68 13.97 9.01
CA GLY A 32 -5.10 15.11 8.30
C GLY A 32 -3.59 15.01 8.03
N ILE A 33 -2.95 13.89 8.36
CA ILE A 33 -1.55 13.65 8.00
C ILE A 33 -1.52 13.04 6.59
N PRO A 34 -0.78 13.64 5.63
CA PRO A 34 -0.66 13.08 4.28
C PRO A 34 0.04 11.73 4.33
N PHE A 35 -0.31 10.84 3.40
CA PHE A 35 0.28 9.50 3.36
C PHE A 35 1.81 9.55 3.20
N ILE A 36 2.30 10.43 2.32
CA ILE A 36 3.72 10.70 2.13
C ILE A 36 3.93 12.21 2.24
N SER A 37 4.90 12.60 3.08
CA SER A 37 5.40 13.97 3.16
C SER A 37 6.82 14.05 2.63
N ASN A 38 7.26 15.26 2.25
CA ASN A 38 8.68 15.50 1.99
C ASN A 38 9.54 15.06 3.19
N PRO A 39 10.73 14.52 2.93
CA PRO A 39 11.62 14.09 4.00
C PRO A 39 12.14 15.29 4.78
N SER A 40 12.20 15.17 6.10
CA SER A 40 12.81 16.16 6.97
C SER A 40 14.20 15.71 7.39
N LYS A 41 15.15 16.64 7.49
CA LYS A 41 16.48 16.42 8.09
C LYS A 41 16.58 16.93 9.52
N ASN A 42 15.46 17.33 10.11
CA ASN A 42 15.40 17.83 11.48
C ASN A 42 15.48 16.67 12.49
N ASN A 43 16.65 16.03 12.55
CA ASN A 43 17.01 15.00 13.52
C ASN A 43 18.50 15.13 13.85
N ARG A 44 18.93 14.46 14.94
CA ARG A 44 20.29 14.58 15.49
C ARG A 44 21.41 14.18 14.51
N VAL A 45 21.10 13.38 13.50
CA VAL A 45 22.07 12.84 12.53
C VAL A 45 21.92 13.52 11.16
N GLN A 46 20.98 14.46 10.99
CA GLN A 46 20.66 15.14 9.74
C GLN A 46 20.31 14.22 8.55
N THR A 47 19.90 12.97 8.83
CA THR A 47 19.49 12.02 7.79
C THR A 47 18.11 12.37 7.22
N PRO A 48 17.81 12.14 5.93
CA PRO A 48 16.45 12.27 5.41
C PRO A 48 15.49 11.28 6.10
N LEU A 49 14.48 11.81 6.79
CA LEU A 49 13.43 11.05 7.46
C LEU A 49 12.08 11.30 6.79
N PHE A 50 11.47 10.25 6.26
CA PHE A 50 10.12 10.28 5.73
C PHE A 50 9.09 10.00 6.83
N VAL A 51 8.15 10.92 7.02
CA VAL A 51 7.02 10.70 7.93
C VAL A 51 5.84 10.21 7.11
N LEU A 52 5.33 9.03 7.45
CA LEU A 52 4.24 8.38 6.73
C LEU A 52 2.94 8.52 7.50
N GLY A 53 1.91 9.09 6.87
CA GLY A 53 0.55 9.14 7.40
C GLY A 53 -0.09 7.77 7.33
N VAL A 54 0.05 6.99 8.41
CA VAL A 54 -0.35 5.56 8.42
C VAL A 54 -1.86 5.42 8.16
N ASP A 55 -2.67 6.29 8.74
CA ASP A 55 -4.13 6.29 8.59
C ASP A 55 -4.57 6.59 7.16
N ALA A 56 -3.89 7.53 6.49
CA ALA A 56 -4.14 7.88 5.09
C ALA A 56 -3.76 6.72 4.16
N GLY A 57 -2.61 6.09 4.42
CA GLY A 57 -2.15 4.91 3.68
C GLY A 57 -3.09 3.71 3.82
N LYS A 58 -3.56 3.43 5.05
CA LYS A 58 -4.58 2.40 5.31
C LYS A 58 -5.87 2.72 4.59
N SER A 59 -6.36 3.96 4.65
CA SER A 59 -7.57 4.37 3.93
C SER A 59 -7.46 4.14 2.41
N LEU A 60 -6.33 4.53 1.82
CA LEU A 60 -6.05 4.32 0.39
C LEU A 60 -5.97 2.82 0.04
N LEU A 61 -5.32 2.02 0.89
CA LEU A 61 -5.24 0.58 0.70
C LEU A 61 -6.62 -0.09 0.75
N PHE A 62 -7.45 0.24 1.75
CA PHE A 62 -8.81 -0.29 1.84
C PHE A 62 -9.69 0.16 0.66
N GLN A 63 -9.49 1.36 0.13
CA GLN A 63 -10.12 1.78 -1.12
C GLN A 63 -9.67 0.88 -2.29
N ARG A 64 -8.35 0.64 -2.43
CA ARG A 64 -7.78 -0.23 -3.47
C ARG A 64 -8.29 -1.68 -3.39
N LEU A 65 -8.45 -2.23 -2.18
CA LEU A 65 -8.98 -3.59 -1.98
C LEU A 65 -10.44 -3.75 -2.44
N LYS A 66 -11.22 -2.67 -2.53
CA LYS A 66 -12.60 -2.71 -3.04
C LYS A 66 -12.67 -2.82 -4.56
N HIS A 67 -11.57 -2.55 -5.29
CA HIS A 67 -11.55 -2.67 -6.75
C HIS A 67 -11.53 -4.15 -7.16
N ARG A 68 -12.60 -4.59 -7.84
CA ARG A 68 -12.73 -5.98 -8.32
C ARG A 68 -12.19 -6.18 -9.75
N THR A 69 -12.13 -5.10 -10.53
CA THR A 69 -11.69 -5.14 -11.93
C THR A 69 -10.19 -4.96 -12.03
N LYS A 70 -9.51 -5.87 -12.74
CA LYS A 70 -8.08 -5.73 -13.04
C LYS A 70 -7.82 -4.43 -13.81
N GLY A 71 -6.89 -3.62 -13.34
CA GLY A 71 -6.60 -2.30 -13.89
C GLY A 71 -5.83 -1.43 -12.89
N PRO A 72 -5.70 -0.12 -13.16
CA PRO A 72 -5.10 0.82 -12.22
C PRO A 72 -5.77 0.72 -10.83
N ASN A 73 -4.96 0.76 -9.77
CA ASN A 73 -5.41 0.61 -8.37
C ASN A 73 -5.94 -0.77 -7.95
N TYR A 74 -5.95 -1.77 -8.84
CA TYR A 74 -6.26 -3.14 -8.48
C TYR A 74 -5.12 -3.77 -7.65
N CYS A 75 -5.47 -4.43 -6.54
CA CYS A 75 -4.50 -5.18 -5.75
C CYS A 75 -4.29 -6.57 -6.37
N HIS A 76 -3.13 -6.77 -7.00
CA HIS A 76 -2.74 -8.07 -7.51
C HIS A 76 -2.27 -8.97 -6.35
N PHE A 77 -2.81 -10.19 -6.32
CA PHE A 77 -2.43 -11.27 -5.41
C PHE A 77 -2.07 -12.50 -6.26
N PRO A 78 -0.84 -13.02 -6.14
CA PRO A 78 -0.44 -14.28 -6.77
C PRO A 78 -1.36 -15.43 -6.31
N LEU A 79 -1.67 -16.34 -7.24
CA LEU A 79 -2.53 -17.50 -6.97
C LEU A 79 -1.73 -18.76 -6.62
N ASN A 80 -0.40 -18.71 -6.71
CA ASN A 80 0.46 -19.83 -6.33
C ASN A 80 0.56 -19.92 -4.81
N GLU A 81 0.34 -21.11 -4.26
CA GLU A 81 0.38 -21.36 -2.81
C GLU A 81 1.76 -21.04 -2.20
N GLU A 82 2.83 -21.26 -2.96
CA GLU A 82 4.21 -20.92 -2.57
C GLU A 82 4.44 -19.43 -2.31
N ALA A 83 3.59 -18.54 -2.84
CA ALA A 83 3.71 -17.10 -2.60
C ALA A 83 3.23 -16.67 -1.21
N GLY A 84 2.64 -17.57 -0.42
CA GLY A 84 2.26 -17.31 0.97
C GLY A 84 1.03 -16.41 1.15
N TYR A 85 0.18 -16.29 0.12
CA TYR A 85 -1.10 -15.57 0.18
C TYR A 85 -2.22 -16.49 0.66
N ASP A 86 -2.11 -16.96 1.90
CA ASP A 86 -3.08 -17.84 2.54
C ASP A 86 -4.21 -17.06 3.25
N GLU A 87 -5.15 -17.79 3.85
CA GLU A 87 -6.24 -17.17 4.61
C GLU A 87 -5.72 -16.32 5.78
N GLN A 88 -4.60 -16.72 6.40
CA GLN A 88 -4.00 -15.96 7.50
C GLN A 88 -3.48 -14.61 7.02
N TYR A 89 -2.87 -14.55 5.83
CA TYR A 89 -2.44 -13.31 5.20
C TYR A 89 -3.62 -12.35 5.01
N PHE A 90 -4.74 -12.82 4.45
CA PHE A 90 -5.90 -11.97 4.20
C PHE A 90 -6.63 -11.55 5.49
N LYS A 91 -6.63 -12.41 6.51
CA LYS A 91 -7.07 -12.06 7.88
C LYS A 91 -6.22 -10.93 8.45
N GLY A 92 -4.90 -11.02 8.37
CA GLY A 92 -3.98 -9.96 8.80
C GLY A 92 -4.12 -8.67 7.98
N LEU A 93 -4.28 -8.78 6.66
CA LEU A 93 -4.41 -7.65 5.75
C LEU A 93 -5.68 -6.83 6.03
N THR A 94 -6.74 -7.48 6.51
CA THR A 94 -8.04 -6.84 6.78
C THR A 94 -8.35 -6.72 8.27
N ASN A 95 -7.34 -6.92 9.13
CA ASN A 95 -7.53 -7.04 10.58
C ASN A 95 -7.96 -5.73 11.25
N GLU A 96 -7.74 -4.59 10.62
CA GLU A 96 -8.16 -3.30 11.16
C GLU A 96 -9.41 -2.76 10.46
N GLN A 97 -10.14 -1.89 11.16
CA GLN A 97 -11.24 -1.11 10.62
C GLN A 97 -11.17 0.35 11.07
N MET A 98 -11.65 1.22 10.20
CA MET A 98 -11.84 2.63 10.50
C MET A 98 -13.15 2.80 11.28
N VAL A 99 -13.07 3.33 12.51
CA VAL A 99 -14.23 3.60 13.36
C VAL A 99 -14.27 5.05 13.81
N VAL A 100 -15.47 5.59 13.99
CA VAL A 100 -15.68 6.93 14.55
C VAL A 100 -15.83 6.82 16.06
N ARG A 101 -14.91 7.41 16.81
CA ARG A 101 -14.96 7.50 18.27
C ARG A 101 -15.17 8.95 18.70
N HIS A 102 -15.92 9.16 19.77
CA HIS A 102 -16.06 10.50 20.34
C HIS A 102 -14.99 10.71 21.41
N ARG A 103 -14.14 11.73 21.24
CA ARG A 103 -13.17 12.16 22.26
C ARG A 103 -13.42 13.62 22.57
N LYS A 104 -13.62 13.95 23.84
CA LYS A 104 -13.89 15.33 24.31
C LYS A 104 -15.01 16.02 23.51
N GLY A 105 -16.10 15.31 23.24
CA GLY A 105 -17.26 15.83 22.50
C GLY A 105 -17.08 16.00 20.99
N ARG A 106 -15.94 15.61 20.41
CA ARG A 106 -15.71 15.66 18.96
C ARG A 106 -15.57 14.25 18.37
N PRO A 107 -16.17 13.97 17.19
CA PRO A 107 -15.92 12.72 16.48
C PRO A 107 -14.49 12.71 15.94
N VAL A 108 -13.77 11.63 16.21
CA VAL A 108 -12.40 11.36 15.77
C VAL A 108 -12.41 10.01 15.07
N ILE A 109 -11.83 9.96 13.88
CA ILE A 109 -11.64 8.73 13.14
C ILE A 109 -10.40 8.03 13.69
N VAL A 110 -10.52 6.77 14.08
CA VAL A 110 -9.42 5.94 14.56
C VAL A 110 -9.45 4.57 13.89
N TRP A 111 -8.26 3.98 13.72
CA TRP A 111 -8.12 2.60 13.26
C TRP A 111 -8.07 1.67 14.47
N GLU A 112 -8.97 0.69 14.52
CA GLU A 112 -9.06 -0.30 15.60
C GLU A 112 -9.00 -1.71 15.02
N ILE A 113 -8.40 -2.63 15.77
CA ILE A 113 -8.37 -4.06 15.45
C ILE A 113 -9.80 -4.61 15.53
N LYS A 114 -10.23 -5.36 14.50
CA LYS A 114 -11.56 -5.98 14.42
C LYS A 114 -11.71 -7.13 15.40
N ASP A 115 -10.75 -8.05 15.41
CA ASP A 115 -10.76 -9.22 16.27
C ASP A 115 -9.68 -9.10 17.34
N ASN A 116 -10.08 -8.84 18.57
CA ASN A 116 -9.14 -8.71 19.68
C ASN A 116 -8.41 -10.02 20.01
N LYS A 117 -8.90 -11.18 19.51
CA LYS A 117 -8.22 -12.48 19.63
C LYS A 117 -7.12 -12.66 18.59
N TYR A 118 -7.25 -12.01 17.43
CA TYR A 118 -6.28 -12.07 16.34
C TYR A 118 -5.57 -10.73 16.18
N LYS A 119 -4.39 -10.58 16.78
CA LYS A 119 -3.65 -9.31 16.84
C LYS A 119 -2.59 -9.13 15.74
N ARG A 120 -2.46 -10.09 14.83
CA ARG A 120 -1.50 -10.03 13.72
C ARG A 120 -1.96 -9.02 12.68
N ASN A 121 -1.20 -7.95 12.49
CA ASN A 121 -1.48 -6.89 11.52
C ASN A 121 -0.32 -6.68 10.53
N GLU A 122 0.70 -7.54 10.58
CA GLU A 122 1.93 -7.40 9.80
C GLU A 122 1.64 -7.32 8.29
N PRO A 123 0.71 -8.11 7.71
CA PRO A 123 0.38 -7.97 6.28
C PRO A 123 -0.16 -6.59 5.89
N LEU A 124 -0.97 -5.98 6.77
CA LEU A 124 -1.54 -4.65 6.53
C LEU A 124 -0.45 -3.57 6.58
N ASP A 125 0.36 -3.58 7.63
CA ASP A 125 1.43 -2.60 7.79
C ASP A 125 2.53 -2.77 6.74
N LEU A 126 2.86 -4.01 6.36
CA LEU A 126 3.81 -4.31 5.30
C LEU A 126 3.32 -3.77 3.95
N ARG A 127 2.05 -3.98 3.60
CA ARG A 127 1.46 -3.47 2.34
C ARG A 127 1.46 -1.94 2.33
N ASN A 128 1.21 -1.33 3.47
CA ASN A 128 1.25 0.13 3.65
C ASN A 128 2.67 0.67 3.39
N TYR A 129 3.68 0.11 4.07
CA TYR A 129 5.08 0.54 3.89
C TYR A 129 5.63 0.22 2.50
N ALA A 130 5.26 -0.91 1.90
CA ALA A 130 5.64 -1.24 0.54
C ALA A 130 5.07 -0.23 -0.48
N THR A 131 3.82 0.20 -0.27
CA THR A 131 3.20 1.24 -1.11
C THR A 131 3.94 2.58 -0.94
N ALA A 132 4.26 2.96 0.29
CA ALA A 132 5.03 4.17 0.56
C ALA A 132 6.42 4.11 -0.09
N ALA A 133 7.12 2.98 0.04
CA ALA A 133 8.43 2.78 -0.58
C ALA A 133 8.35 2.88 -2.11
N LEU A 134 7.30 2.33 -2.72
CA LEU A 134 7.07 2.42 -4.17
C LEU A 134 6.87 3.88 -4.62
N GLU A 135 6.04 4.65 -3.92
CA GLU A 135 5.81 6.07 -4.24
C GLU A 135 7.07 6.93 -4.00
N ILE A 136 7.84 6.65 -2.93
CA ILE A 136 9.11 7.36 -2.67
C ILE A 136 10.16 7.04 -3.73
N ALA A 137 10.30 5.77 -4.09
CA ALA A 137 11.27 5.33 -5.09
C ALA A 137 10.90 5.82 -6.50
N ASN A 138 9.60 5.99 -6.76
CA ASN A 138 8.99 6.35 -8.04
C ASN A 138 9.71 5.70 -9.25
N PRO A 139 9.84 4.36 -9.28
CA PRO A 139 10.50 3.68 -10.38
C PRO A 139 9.64 3.71 -11.64
N VAL A 140 10.28 3.67 -12.80
CA VAL A 140 9.57 3.40 -14.06
C VAL A 140 9.10 1.95 -14.03
N LEU A 141 7.81 1.75 -13.78
CA LEU A 141 7.20 0.42 -13.75
C LEU A 141 7.05 -0.11 -15.17
N GLN A 142 7.67 -1.26 -15.45
CA GLN A 142 7.42 -2.00 -16.68
C GLN A 142 5.99 -2.54 -16.62
N LYS A 143 5.21 -2.28 -17.67
CA LYS A 143 3.88 -2.87 -17.79
C LYS A 143 4.06 -4.37 -18.04
N GLU A 144 3.63 -5.20 -17.09
CA GLU A 144 3.37 -6.61 -17.42
C GLU A 144 2.42 -6.64 -18.61
N GLN A 145 2.84 -7.34 -19.67
CA GLN A 145 2.00 -7.57 -20.84
C GLN A 145 0.78 -8.35 -20.37
N ALA A 146 -0.35 -7.66 -20.15
CA ALA A 146 -1.62 -8.32 -19.96
C ALA A 146 -1.81 -9.26 -21.16
N ALA A 147 -1.84 -10.57 -20.91
CA ALA A 147 -2.07 -11.59 -21.92
C ALA A 147 -3.20 -11.10 -22.85
N GLN A 148 -2.83 -10.76 -24.10
CA GLN A 148 -3.74 -10.18 -25.07
C GLN A 148 -4.91 -11.15 -25.25
N LYS A 149 -6.08 -10.81 -24.67
CA LYS A 149 -7.32 -11.42 -25.10
C LYS A 149 -7.55 -10.92 -26.52
N GLN A 150 -7.20 -11.75 -27.51
CA GLN A 150 -7.49 -11.47 -28.91
C GLN A 150 -8.99 -11.14 -29.00
N PRO A 151 -9.39 -10.01 -29.61
CA PRO A 151 -10.80 -9.76 -29.86
C PRO A 151 -11.34 -10.92 -30.70
N PRO A 152 -12.57 -11.42 -30.43
CA PRO A 152 -13.12 -12.50 -31.21
C PRO A 152 -13.10 -12.09 -32.68
N ARG A 153 -12.42 -12.88 -33.53
CA ARG A 153 -12.33 -12.63 -34.97
C ARG A 153 -13.76 -12.45 -35.48
N ARG A 154 -14.09 -11.23 -35.91
CA ARG A 154 -15.37 -10.93 -36.54
C ARG A 154 -15.51 -11.87 -37.74
N ARG A 155 -16.44 -12.83 -37.66
CA ARG A 155 -16.83 -13.68 -38.80
C ARG A 155 -17.34 -12.74 -39.88
N GLY A 156 -16.62 -12.66 -41.00
CA GLY A 156 -16.98 -11.83 -42.14
C GLY A 156 -18.40 -12.11 -42.62
N TRP A 157 -19.15 -11.05 -42.89
CA TRP A 157 -20.47 -11.14 -43.48
C TRP A 157 -20.33 -11.69 -44.90
N ARG A 158 -20.96 -12.84 -45.18
CA ARG A 158 -21.09 -13.34 -46.55
C ARG A 158 -22.14 -12.49 -47.26
N GLN A 159 -21.73 -11.67 -48.23
CA GLN A 159 -22.67 -11.10 -49.19
C GLN A 159 -23.24 -12.24 -50.03
N ILE A 160 -24.53 -12.52 -49.86
CA ILE A 160 -25.28 -13.33 -50.81
C ILE A 160 -25.77 -12.35 -51.89
N SER A 161 -25.05 -12.29 -53.01
CA SER A 161 -25.59 -11.75 -54.25
C SER A 161 -26.51 -12.80 -54.88
N ARG A 162 -27.77 -12.46 -55.10
CA ARG A 162 -28.64 -13.14 -56.09
C ARG A 162 -29.23 -12.07 -56.98
N GLY A 163 -28.92 -12.19 -58.27
CA GLY A 163 -29.45 -11.35 -59.33
C GLY A 163 -30.74 -11.90 -59.94
N PHE A 164 -31.13 -11.16 -60.99
CA PHE A 164 -32.33 -11.20 -61.82
C PHE A 164 -33.57 -10.54 -61.23
#